data_AF-A0A640Y9D8-F1
#
_entry.id   AF-A0A640Y9D8-F1
#
_cell.length_a   1.000
_cell.length_b   1.000
_cell.length_c   1.000
_cell.angle_alpha   90.00
_cell.angle_beta   90.00
_cell.angle_gamma   90.00
#
_symmetry.space_group_name_H-M   'P 1'
#
loop_
_entity.id
_entity.type
_entity.pdbx_description
1 polymer ?
#
loop_
_entity_poly.entity_id
_entity_poly.type
_entity_poly.pdbx_seq_one_letter_code
_entity_poly.pdbx_strand_id
1 'polypeptide(L)'
;RAGARGGRCLGGVSIRDGTVGGSSARVPLDCNLVTRCRGKLTLLPRRGGGKLGSSKFKVEPGARKRVGVRLTKAGRRAARGDGSLTVRVKAKVAGGPDASAKVELRR
;
A
#
# COMPACT_ATOMS: atom_id res chain seq x y z
N ARG A 1 29.10 9.53 -13.64
CA ARG A 1 28.07 8.57 -13.16
C ARG A 1 27.74 8.92 -11.71
N ALA A 2 26.67 9.68 -11.47
CA ALA A 2 26.28 10.11 -10.13
C ALA A 2 25.74 8.91 -9.35
N GLY A 3 26.42 8.53 -8.27
CA GLY A 3 25.93 7.56 -7.31
C GLY A 3 24.63 8.08 -6.70
N ALA A 4 23.56 7.29 -6.80
CA ALA A 4 22.33 7.52 -6.05
C ALA A 4 22.64 7.29 -4.56
N ARG A 5 23.29 8.26 -3.91
CA ARG A 5 23.28 8.38 -2.45
C ARG A 5 21.82 8.47 -2.05
N GLY A 6 21.33 7.42 -1.40
CA GLY A 6 19.93 7.25 -1.03
C GLY A 6 19.44 8.42 -0.21
N GLY A 7 18.79 9.38 -0.88
CA GLY A 7 18.07 10.45 -0.22
C GLY A 7 17.04 9.80 0.70
N ARG A 8 17.06 10.18 1.98
CA ARG A 8 15.99 9.82 2.90
C ARG A 8 14.69 10.35 2.32
N CYS A 9 13.65 9.53 2.36
CA CYS A 9 12.31 9.91 1.95
C CYS A 9 11.75 10.81 3.05
N LEU A 10 11.94 12.12 2.89
CA LEU A 10 11.41 13.13 3.81
C LEU A 10 9.99 13.45 3.35
N GLY A 11 9.01 13.11 4.18
CA GLY A 11 7.59 13.25 3.84
C GLY A 11 6.68 12.15 4.39
N GLY A 12 5.37 12.36 4.29
CA GLY A 12 4.34 11.43 4.77
C GLY A 12 3.71 10.62 3.64
N VAL A 13 3.29 9.39 3.96
CA VAL A 13 2.41 8.59 3.11
C VAL A 13 1.05 8.48 3.78
N SER A 14 0.02 8.96 3.11
CA SER A 14 -1.36 8.80 3.53
C SER A 14 -2.04 7.73 2.68
N ILE A 15 -2.81 6.88 3.35
CA ILE A 15 -3.50 5.75 2.75
C ILE A 15 -4.99 6.00 2.94
N ARG A 16 -5.77 5.96 1.85
CA ARG A 16 -7.22 6.17 1.88
C ARG A 16 -7.98 4.90 1.53
N ASP A 17 -9.32 4.98 1.56
CA ASP A 17 -10.22 3.89 1.17
C ASP A 17 -9.87 3.33 -0.20
N GLY A 18 -9.88 2.00 -0.29
CA GLY A 18 -9.48 1.28 -1.49
C GLY A 18 -10.63 0.47 -2.07
N THR A 19 -10.39 -0.08 -3.24
CA THR A 19 -11.35 -0.99 -3.88
C THR A 19 -10.73 -2.36 -4.10
N VAL A 20 -11.56 -3.40 -4.06
CA VAL A 20 -11.13 -4.78 -4.32
C VAL A 20 -11.92 -5.36 -5.49
N GLY A 21 -11.19 -5.73 -6.54
CA GLY A 21 -11.76 -6.30 -7.75
C GLY A 21 -11.07 -7.61 -8.10
N GLY A 22 -11.80 -8.72 -8.03
CA GLY A 22 -11.33 -10.05 -8.42
C GLY A 22 -10.07 -10.49 -7.67
N SER A 23 -8.91 -10.41 -8.34
CA SER A 23 -7.60 -10.86 -7.82
C SER A 23 -6.72 -9.72 -7.28
N SER A 24 -7.23 -8.50 -7.26
CA SER A 24 -6.43 -7.30 -6.99
C SER A 24 -7.17 -6.33 -6.07
N ALA A 25 -6.43 -5.66 -5.19
CA ALA A 25 -6.92 -4.52 -4.44
C ALA A 25 -6.19 -3.25 -4.89
N ARG A 26 -6.91 -2.16 -5.13
CA ARG A 26 -6.33 -0.85 -5.44
C ARG A 26 -6.37 0.00 -4.19
N VAL A 27 -5.19 0.36 -3.70
CA VAL A 27 -5.07 1.25 -2.54
C VAL A 27 -4.55 2.60 -3.03
N PRO A 28 -5.35 3.68 -2.91
CA PRO A 28 -4.84 5.02 -3.15
C PRO A 28 -3.81 5.40 -2.09
N LEU A 29 -2.63 5.78 -2.57
CA LEU A 29 -1.57 6.39 -1.80
C LEU A 29 -1.42 7.84 -2.22
N ASP A 30 -1.48 8.71 -1.22
CA ASP A 30 -1.05 10.09 -1.34
C ASP A 30 0.33 10.18 -0.67
N CYS A 31 1.35 10.59 -1.42
CA CYS A 31 2.71 10.65 -0.92
C CYS A 31 3.20 12.08 -1.03
N ASN A 32 3.39 12.72 0.12
CA ASN A 32 3.94 14.06 0.23
C ASN A 32 5.45 13.96 0.45
N LEU A 33 6.14 13.41 -0.55
CA LEU A 33 7.59 13.17 -0.51
C LEU A 33 8.33 14.26 -1.27
N VAL A 34 9.51 14.67 -0.78
CA VAL A 34 10.39 15.62 -1.47
C VAL A 34 11.40 14.94 -2.41
N THR A 35 11.58 13.62 -2.30
CA THR A 35 12.47 12.82 -3.13
C THR A 35 11.77 11.58 -3.70
N ARG A 36 12.31 11.05 -4.81
CA ARG A 36 11.78 9.83 -5.44
C ARG A 36 12.02 8.62 -4.55
N CYS A 37 10.95 7.91 -4.22
CA CYS A 37 10.99 6.82 -3.25
C CYS A 37 10.49 5.50 -3.80
N ARG A 38 11.08 4.42 -3.28
CA ARG A 38 10.62 3.05 -3.49
C ARG A 38 10.12 2.50 -2.17
N GLY A 39 8.99 1.81 -2.22
CA GLY A 39 8.38 1.23 -1.04
C GLY A 39 7.67 -0.07 -1.33
N LYS A 40 7.17 -0.68 -0.25
CA LYS A 40 6.34 -1.87 -0.31
C LYS A 40 5.06 -1.61 0.46
N LEU A 41 3.95 -1.85 -0.22
CA LEU A 41 2.62 -1.87 0.38
C LEU A 41 2.25 -3.30 0.71
N THR A 42 1.77 -3.53 1.93
CA THR A 42 1.33 -4.84 2.40
C THR A 42 -0.07 -4.74 2.97
N LEU A 43 -0.95 -5.61 2.50
CA LEU A 43 -2.30 -5.79 3.03
C LEU A 43 -2.29 -6.91 4.06
N LEU A 44 -2.76 -6.59 5.25
CA LEU A 44 -2.84 -7.50 6.38
C LEU A 44 -4.31 -7.61 6.83
N PRO A 45 -4.74 -8.81 7.27
CA PRO A 45 -6.06 -8.96 7.88
C PRO A 45 -6.12 -8.22 9.22
N ARG A 46 -7.33 -7.82 9.62
CA ARG A 46 -7.55 -7.08 10.88
C ARG A 46 -7.32 -7.94 12.13
N ARG A 47 -7.77 -9.19 12.11
CA ARG A 47 -7.51 -10.19 13.16
C ARG A 47 -6.39 -11.10 12.66
N GLY A 48 -5.37 -11.33 13.49
CA GLY A 48 -4.10 -11.96 13.11
C GLY A 48 -4.24 -13.06 12.05
N GLY A 49 -3.37 -13.01 11.04
CA GLY A 49 -3.45 -13.91 9.89
C GLY A 49 -2.40 -13.59 8.83
N GLY A 50 -2.31 -14.46 7.83
CA GLY A 50 -1.36 -14.33 6.73
C GLY A 50 -1.60 -13.08 5.87
N LYS A 51 -0.54 -12.61 5.20
CA LYS A 51 -0.61 -11.46 4.28
C LYS A 51 -1.69 -11.67 3.20
N LEU A 52 -2.60 -10.71 3.07
CA LEU A 52 -3.64 -10.73 2.04
C LEU A 52 -3.12 -10.32 0.67
N GLY A 53 -2.02 -9.56 0.64
CA GLY A 53 -1.39 -9.12 -0.59
C GLY A 53 -0.19 -8.23 -0.30
N SER A 54 0.70 -8.10 -1.28
CA SER A 54 1.72 -7.06 -1.20
C SER A 54 2.15 -6.63 -2.59
N SER A 55 2.56 -5.38 -2.72
CA SER A 55 3.03 -4.81 -3.97
C SER A 55 4.14 -3.81 -3.71
N LYS A 56 5.11 -3.76 -4.62
CA LYS A 56 6.14 -2.72 -4.59
C LYS A 56 5.61 -1.51 -5.33
N PHE A 57 5.94 -0.33 -4.83
CA PHE A 57 5.59 0.91 -5.49
C PHE A 57 6.81 1.81 -5.63
N LYS A 58 6.72 2.69 -6.61
CA LYS A 58 7.65 3.77 -6.85
C LYS A 58 6.83 5.04 -7.00
N VAL A 59 7.15 6.03 -6.19
CA VAL A 59 6.41 7.30 -6.13
C VAL A 59 7.41 8.43 -6.32
N GLU A 60 7.03 9.36 -7.19
CA GLU A 60 7.77 10.59 -7.46
C GLU A 60 7.42 11.62 -6.38
N PRO A 61 8.26 12.66 -6.17
CA PRO A 61 7.91 13.75 -5.28
C PRO A 61 6.53 14.36 -5.60
N GLY A 62 5.71 14.61 -4.57
CA GLY A 62 4.36 15.18 -4.71
C GLY A 62 3.32 14.34 -5.48
N ALA A 63 3.63 13.10 -5.86
CA ALA A 63 2.74 12.31 -6.69
C ALA A 63 1.63 11.59 -5.89
N ARG A 64 0.40 11.67 -6.42
CA ARG A 64 -0.73 10.83 -6.01
C ARG A 64 -0.76 9.57 -6.86
N LYS A 65 -0.70 8.38 -6.25
CA LYS A 65 -0.64 7.12 -6.98
C LYS A 65 -1.56 6.06 -6.39
N ARG A 66 -2.34 5.41 -7.25
CA ARG A 66 -3.06 4.19 -6.86
C ARG A 66 -2.12 2.99 -7.02
N VAL A 67 -1.88 2.27 -5.94
CA VAL A 67 -1.05 1.06 -5.96
C VAL A 67 -1.95 -0.15 -6.09
N GLY A 68 -1.80 -0.88 -7.20
CA GLY A 68 -2.41 -2.19 -7.38
C GLY A 68 -1.66 -3.22 -6.53
N VAL A 69 -2.40 -3.89 -5.67
CA VAL A 69 -1.93 -4.98 -4.83
C VAL A 69 -2.51 -6.28 -5.32
N ARG A 70 -1.64 -7.19 -5.78
CA ARG A 70 -2.06 -8.54 -6.10
C ARG A 70 -2.38 -9.28 -4.81
N LEU A 71 -3.59 -9.85 -4.76
CA LEU A 71 -4.05 -10.60 -3.60
C LEU A 71 -3.50 -12.03 -3.63
N THR A 72 -3.12 -12.52 -2.46
CA THR A 72 -2.80 -13.93 -2.22
C THR A 72 -4.07 -14.78 -2.27
N LYS A 73 -3.96 -16.11 -2.22
CA LYS A 73 -5.14 -17.00 -2.13
C LYS A 73 -6.03 -16.63 -0.93
N ALA A 74 -5.41 -16.31 0.22
CA ALA A 74 -6.11 -15.83 1.41
C ALA A 74 -6.78 -14.46 1.18
N GLY A 75 -6.08 -13.51 0.56
CA GLY A 75 -6.64 -12.20 0.20
C GLY A 75 -7.83 -12.31 -0.74
N ARG A 76 -7.75 -13.17 -1.76
CA ARG A 76 -8.86 -13.43 -2.68
C ARG A 76 -10.05 -14.07 -1.96
N ARG A 77 -9.82 -14.97 -1.01
CA ARG A 77 -10.89 -15.58 -0.22
C ARG A 77 -11.55 -14.56 0.71
N ALA A 78 -10.76 -13.70 1.34
CA ALA A 78 -11.28 -12.61 2.18
C ALA A 78 -12.07 -11.58 1.35
N ALA A 79 -11.60 -11.27 0.14
CA ALA A 79 -12.30 -10.40 -0.80
C ALA A 79 -13.56 -11.03 -1.41
N ARG A 80 -13.71 -12.36 -1.30
CA ARG A 80 -14.88 -13.12 -1.79
C ARG A 80 -16.10 -13.05 -0.86
N GLY A 81 -15.96 -12.57 0.37
CA GLY A 81 -17.10 -12.28 1.25
C GLY A 81 -17.97 -11.14 0.71
N ASP A 82 -19.24 -11.11 1.12
CA ASP A 82 -20.18 -10.05 0.76
C ASP A 82 -19.91 -8.76 1.55
N GLY A 83 -19.88 -7.63 0.85
CA GLY A 83 -19.72 -6.29 1.42
C GLY A 83 -18.30 -5.73 1.38
N SER A 84 -17.83 -5.21 2.51
CA SER A 84 -16.56 -4.50 2.66
C SER A 84 -15.52 -5.32 3.45
N LEU A 85 -14.25 -5.23 3.04
CA LEU A 85 -13.15 -5.91 3.71
C LEU A 85 -12.26 -4.89 4.44
N THR A 86 -12.38 -4.82 5.77
CA THR A 86 -11.45 -4.01 6.57
C THR A 86 -10.08 -4.67 6.65
N VAL A 87 -9.06 -4.00 6.12
CA VAL A 87 -7.66 -4.45 6.16
C VAL A 87 -6.77 -3.43 6.84
N ARG A 88 -5.63 -3.89 7.36
CA ARG A 88 -4.53 -3.01 7.75
C ARG A 88 -3.56 -2.91 6.59
N VAL A 89 -3.35 -1.71 6.10
CA VAL A 89 -2.35 -1.41 5.08
C VAL A 89 -1.11 -0.88 5.73
N LYS A 90 0.04 -1.48 5.41
CA LYS A 90 1.35 -0.96 5.80
C LYS A 90 2.13 -0.57 4.56
N ALA A 91 2.57 0.68 4.50
CA ALA A 91 3.49 1.19 3.49
C ALA A 91 4.87 1.40 4.14
N LYS A 92 5.85 0.60 3.71
CA LYS A 92 7.25 0.74 4.13
C LYS A 92 8.01 1.46 3.03
N VAL A 93 8.59 2.62 3.35
CA VAL A 93 9.35 3.44 2.40
C VAL A 93 10.82 3.36 2.76
N ALA A 94 11.68 3.11 1.76
CA ALA A 94 13.12 3.04 2.00
C ALA A 94 13.66 4.42 2.45
N GLY A 95 14.19 4.49 3.67
CA GLY A 95 14.76 5.73 4.22
C GLY A 95 13.74 6.80 4.61
N GLY A 96 12.45 6.45 4.74
CA GLY A 96 11.40 7.32 5.25
C GLY A 96 10.58 6.64 6.36
N PRO A 97 9.63 7.35 6.97
CA PRO A 97 8.78 6.78 8.01
C PRO A 97 7.87 5.67 7.44
N ASP A 98 7.65 4.63 8.24
CA ASP A 98 6.66 3.60 7.94
C ASP A 98 5.25 4.18 8.17
N ALA A 99 4.36 4.03 7.18
CA ALA A 99 2.96 4.43 7.31
C ALA A 99 2.07 3.21 7.49
N SER A 100 1.10 3.30 8.38
CA SER A 100 0.11 2.24 8.61
C SER A 100 -1.28 2.84 8.74
N ALA A 101 -2.25 2.30 8.01
CA ALA A 101 -3.64 2.75 8.09
C ALA A 101 -4.59 1.56 8.11
N LYS A 102 -5.77 1.77 8.70
CA LYS A 102 -6.92 0.89 8.50
C LYS A 102 -7.64 1.38 7.26
N VAL A 103 -7.92 0.48 6.33
CA VAL A 103 -8.57 0.79 5.07
C VAL A 103 -9.73 -0.16 4.90
N GLU A 104 -10.90 0.38 4.57
CA GLU A 104 -12.00 -0.42 4.10
C GLU A 104 -11.83 -0.63 2.59
N LEU A 105 -11.73 -1.89 2.17
CA LEU A 105 -11.76 -2.26 0.77
C LEU A 105 -13.19 -2.58 0.36
N ARG A 106 -13.79 -1.72 -0.46
CA ARG A 106 -15.12 -1.94 -1.02
C ARG A 106 -15.02 -2.68 -2.35
N ARG A 107 -16.02 -3.50 -2.67
CA ARG A 107 -16.15 -4.05 -4.02
C ARG A 107 -16.59 -2.98 -5.00
#